data_AF-A0A816FHJ1-F1
#
_entry.id   AF-A0A816FHJ1-F1
#
_cell.length_a   1.000
_cell.length_b   1.000
_cell.length_c   1.000
_cell.angle_alpha   90.00
_cell.angle_beta   90.00
_cell.angle_gamma   90.00
#
_symmetry.space_group_name_H-M   'P 1'
#
loop_
_entity.id
_entity.type
_entity.pdbx_description
1 polymer ?
#
loop_
_entity_poly.entity_id
_entity_poly.type
_entity_poly.pdbx_seq_one_letter_code
_entity_poly.pdbx_strand_id
1 'polypeptide(L)'
;MFYKYSSQSFIVLVIHFISSNTASKCIFSRTIYSDGFQQQLQVEAWGRDSLRIRLSPNVIIQTPDYQALLPEKPAIDEVDCQQSNGNTFINGNLRFSISDDNTTWLIERQSDGLHLIQTQSITFSPYSYPLSVYSPVYTLYNLSLGYIHVQYGNLYGLGEHHYGHNLTLPYRDFHLPFVFSSTAPTNGDITIPWYVHTSGFGFLWNQPGYGSFDVRDDTKITWTANATHQLDIWITTIPKEESLSSLIYPLLM
;
A
#
# COMPACT_ATOMS: atom_id res chain seq x y z
N MET A 1 13.13 53.37 -50.65
CA MET A 1 13.04 51.93 -50.35
C MET A 1 12.24 51.81 -49.06
N PHE A 2 10.93 51.62 -49.19
CA PHE A 2 9.99 51.55 -48.05
C PHE A 2 9.86 50.09 -47.61
N TYR A 3 10.16 49.80 -46.34
CA TYR A 3 9.86 48.49 -45.74
C TYR A 3 8.55 48.57 -44.95
N LYS A 4 7.63 47.67 -45.30
CA LYS A 4 6.29 47.48 -44.73
C LYS A 4 6.36 47.07 -43.25
N TYR A 5 5.52 47.71 -42.44
CA TYR A 5 5.15 47.26 -41.09
C TYR A 5 4.41 45.92 -41.16
N SER A 6 4.82 44.96 -40.31
CA SER A 6 4.10 43.73 -39.99
C SER A 6 3.68 43.81 -38.52
N SER A 7 2.38 43.83 -38.25
CA SER A 7 1.81 43.81 -36.91
C SER A 7 1.79 42.38 -36.37
N GLN A 8 2.58 42.09 -35.34
CA GLN A 8 2.39 40.89 -34.52
C GLN A 8 1.52 41.24 -33.32
N SER A 9 0.30 40.67 -33.30
CA SER A 9 -0.60 40.70 -32.16
C SER A 9 -0.11 39.71 -31.10
N PHE A 10 0.35 40.20 -29.95
CA PHE A 10 0.61 39.38 -28.78
C PHE A 10 -0.73 39.00 -28.14
N ILE A 11 -1.11 37.72 -28.25
CA ILE A 11 -2.20 37.15 -27.46
C ILE A 11 -1.62 36.81 -26.09
N VAL A 12 -1.93 37.63 -25.09
CA VAL A 12 -1.64 37.32 -23.69
C VAL A 12 -2.65 36.27 -23.23
N LEU A 13 -2.22 35.01 -23.20
CA LEU A 13 -2.99 33.91 -22.63
C LEU A 13 -2.94 34.04 -21.11
N VAL A 14 -3.96 34.67 -20.52
CA VAL A 14 -4.13 34.73 -19.06
C VAL A 14 -4.58 33.36 -18.59
N ILE A 15 -3.64 32.53 -18.15
CA ILE A 15 -3.93 31.28 -17.46
C ILE A 15 -4.47 31.63 -16.08
N HIS A 16 -5.79 31.56 -15.91
CA HIS A 16 -6.41 31.55 -14.58
C HIS A 16 -6.04 30.24 -13.88
N PHE A 17 -5.07 30.29 -12.98
CA PHE A 17 -4.90 29.28 -11.95
C PHE A 17 -6.10 29.37 -11.00
N ILE A 18 -7.13 28.55 -11.25
CA ILE A 18 -8.16 28.28 -10.27
C ILE A 18 -7.54 27.30 -9.26
N SER A 19 -6.97 27.82 -8.18
CA SER A 19 -6.61 26.99 -7.03
C SER A 19 -7.87 26.66 -6.24
N SER A 20 -8.67 25.70 -6.70
CA SER A 20 -9.68 25.07 -5.86
C SER A 20 -8.98 24.08 -4.93
N ASN A 21 -8.49 24.58 -3.79
CA ASN A 21 -7.86 23.79 -2.75
C ASN A 21 -8.92 23.05 -1.90
N THR A 22 -9.89 22.41 -2.56
CA THR A 22 -10.81 21.48 -1.91
C THR A 22 -10.09 20.14 -1.84
N ALA A 23 -9.56 19.81 -0.67
CA ALA A 23 -9.00 18.49 -0.40
C ALA A 23 -10.03 17.43 -0.84
N SER A 24 -9.61 16.49 -1.69
CA SER A 24 -10.49 15.45 -2.21
C SER A 24 -11.08 14.66 -1.03
N LYS A 25 -12.41 14.48 -1.05
CA LYS A 25 -13.14 13.73 -0.01
C LYS A 25 -12.61 12.30 0.16
N CYS A 26 -12.08 11.73 -0.91
CA CYS A 26 -11.52 10.39 -1.00
C CYS A 26 -10.02 10.31 -0.69
N ILE A 27 -9.41 11.39 -0.19
CA ILE A 27 -8.03 11.41 0.27
C ILE A 27 -8.01 11.86 1.74
N PHE A 28 -7.43 11.02 2.58
CA PHE A 28 -7.28 11.22 4.01
C PHE A 28 -5.80 11.30 4.35
N SER A 29 -5.33 12.46 4.80
CA SER A 29 -3.93 12.66 5.17
C SER A 29 -3.79 13.04 6.63
N ARG A 30 -2.87 12.39 7.35
CA ARG A 30 -2.58 12.65 8.76
C ARG A 30 -1.11 12.58 9.05
N THR A 31 -0.75 13.10 10.21
CA THR A 31 0.57 12.94 10.79
C THR A 31 0.46 11.90 11.90
N ILE A 32 1.22 10.82 11.77
CA ILE A 32 1.36 9.81 12.83
C ILE A 32 2.80 9.84 13.35
N TYR A 33 3.01 9.24 14.52
CA TYR A 33 4.34 9.07 15.09
C TYR A 33 4.69 7.60 15.06
N SER A 34 5.86 7.24 14.55
CA SER A 34 6.37 5.89 14.71
C SER A 34 7.87 5.93 14.97
N ASP A 35 8.33 5.09 15.90
CA ASP A 35 9.71 5.04 16.40
C ASP A 35 10.26 6.40 16.85
N GLY A 36 9.40 7.23 17.44
CA GLY A 36 9.79 8.56 17.94
C GLY A 36 9.97 9.63 16.87
N PHE A 37 9.68 9.32 15.60
CA PHE A 37 9.73 10.27 14.50
C PHE A 37 8.34 10.55 13.94
N GLN A 38 8.16 11.78 13.46
CA GLN A 38 6.96 12.19 12.75
C GLN A 38 6.95 11.59 11.34
N GLN A 39 5.81 11.03 10.93
CA GLN A 39 5.62 10.45 9.60
C GLN A 39 4.34 10.97 8.97
N GLN A 40 4.37 11.18 7.64
CA GLN A 40 3.22 11.57 6.84
C GLN A 40 2.46 10.33 6.40
N LEU A 41 1.20 10.22 6.80
CA LEU A 41 0.26 9.19 6.38
C LEU A 41 -0.69 9.76 5.33
N GLN A 42 -0.89 9.02 4.25
CA GLN A 42 -1.96 9.26 3.28
C GLN A 42 -2.69 7.95 2.99
N VAL A 43 -3.99 7.97 3.21
CA VAL A 43 -4.92 6.90 2.82
C VAL A 43 -5.85 7.47 1.77
N GLU A 44 -6.02 6.76 0.66
CA GLU A 44 -6.92 7.18 -0.39
C GLU A 44 -7.73 6.02 -0.97
N ALA A 45 -8.91 6.33 -1.48
CA ALA A 45 -9.70 5.38 -2.23
C ALA A 45 -8.96 5.01 -3.54
N TRP A 46 -8.84 3.71 -3.81
CA TRP A 46 -8.19 3.20 -5.02
C TRP A 46 -9.01 2.07 -5.64
N GLY A 47 -10.18 2.45 -6.16
CA GLY A 47 -11.23 1.53 -6.60
C GLY A 47 -12.28 1.28 -5.53
N ARG A 48 -13.35 0.57 -5.93
CA ARG A 48 -14.44 0.18 -5.04
C ARG A 48 -13.90 -0.71 -3.91
N ASP A 49 -14.37 -0.48 -2.69
CA ASP A 49 -14.04 -1.29 -1.50
C ASP A 49 -12.52 -1.50 -1.30
N SER A 50 -11.71 -0.50 -1.71
CA SER A 50 -10.26 -0.62 -1.81
C SER A 50 -9.54 0.63 -1.32
N LEU A 51 -8.45 0.46 -0.58
CA LEU A 51 -7.65 1.55 -0.02
C LEU A 51 -6.19 1.40 -0.47
N ARG A 52 -5.58 2.52 -0.87
CA ARG A 52 -4.12 2.66 -0.95
C ARG A 52 -3.64 3.42 0.27
N ILE A 53 -2.68 2.86 1.00
CA ILE A 53 -2.12 3.45 2.22
C ILE A 53 -0.63 3.67 2.00
N ARG A 54 -0.21 4.92 2.21
CA ARG A 54 1.19 5.35 2.09
C ARG A 54 1.64 6.05 3.35
N LEU A 55 2.87 5.77 3.76
CA LEU A 55 3.47 6.35 4.95
C LEU A 55 4.94 6.66 4.69
N SER A 56 5.39 7.87 4.98
CA SER A 56 6.79 8.25 4.79
C SER A 56 7.30 9.11 5.95
N PRO A 57 8.55 8.92 6.41
CA PRO A 57 9.22 9.89 7.28
C PRO A 57 9.45 11.25 6.63
N ASN A 58 9.42 11.32 5.29
CA ASN A 58 9.63 12.54 4.52
C ASN A 58 8.33 12.93 3.79
N VAL A 59 8.43 13.32 2.52
CA VAL A 59 7.30 13.63 1.64
C VAL A 59 6.80 12.35 0.97
N ILE A 60 5.48 12.17 0.93
CA ILE A 60 4.86 11.08 0.17
C ILE A 60 5.00 11.34 -1.34
N ILE A 61 5.66 10.40 -2.02
CA ILE A 61 5.78 10.34 -3.47
C ILE A 61 4.44 9.89 -4.05
N GLN A 62 3.81 10.78 -4.82
CA GLN A 62 2.45 10.54 -5.34
C GLN A 62 2.42 9.50 -6.46
N THR A 63 3.46 9.49 -7.30
CA THR A 63 3.58 8.65 -8.50
C THR A 63 4.98 8.07 -8.58
N PRO A 64 5.29 7.03 -7.78
CA PRO A 64 6.55 6.30 -7.95
C PRO A 64 6.58 5.57 -9.29
N ASP A 65 7.72 5.58 -9.98
CA ASP A 65 7.89 4.98 -11.32
C ASP A 65 7.94 3.44 -11.31
N TYR A 66 7.83 2.82 -10.13
CA TYR A 66 8.16 1.42 -9.87
C TYR A 66 6.99 0.64 -9.23
N GLN A 67 5.76 1.17 -9.31
CA GLN A 67 4.56 0.58 -8.71
C GLN A 67 3.85 -0.43 -9.62
N ALA A 68 3.15 -1.39 -9.00
CA ALA A 68 2.27 -2.34 -9.69
C ALA A 68 0.87 -1.76 -9.93
N LEU A 69 0.42 -0.80 -9.11
CA LEU A 69 -0.84 -0.10 -9.32
C LEU A 69 -0.82 0.74 -10.60
N LEU A 70 -1.87 0.63 -11.41
CA LEU A 70 -2.04 1.40 -12.64
C LEU A 70 -1.94 2.91 -12.35
N PRO A 71 -1.26 3.72 -13.18
CA PRO A 71 -1.17 5.17 -12.96
C PRO A 71 -2.53 5.86 -12.97
N GLU A 72 -3.45 5.38 -13.81
CA GLU A 72 -4.83 5.84 -13.83
C GLU A 72 -5.60 5.21 -12.66
N LYS A 73 -6.14 6.07 -11.80
CA LYS A 73 -6.95 5.63 -10.66
C LYS A 73 -8.23 4.96 -11.17
N PRO A 74 -8.61 3.79 -10.61
CA PRO A 74 -9.91 3.21 -10.91
C PRO A 74 -11.03 4.19 -10.55
N ALA A 75 -12.14 4.12 -11.28
CA ALA A 75 -13.33 4.91 -10.95
C ALA A 75 -13.80 4.61 -9.52
N ILE A 76 -14.14 5.67 -8.80
CA ILE A 76 -14.68 5.63 -7.45
C ILE A 76 -15.94 6.49 -7.39
N ASP A 77 -16.90 6.09 -6.56
CA ASP A 77 -18.03 6.95 -6.21
C ASP A 77 -17.63 7.78 -4.97
N GLU A 78 -17.61 9.12 -5.09
CA GLU A 78 -17.27 9.98 -3.96
C GLU A 78 -18.27 9.88 -2.80
N VAL A 79 -19.47 9.34 -3.04
CA VAL A 79 -20.46 9.04 -1.99
C VAL A 79 -19.95 7.97 -1.03
N ASP A 80 -19.16 7.01 -1.53
CA ASP A 80 -18.58 5.91 -0.74
C ASP A 80 -17.46 6.37 0.19
N CYS A 81 -16.86 7.53 -0.10
CA CYS A 81 -15.82 8.13 0.70
C CYS A 81 -16.40 8.91 1.89
N GLN A 82 -16.03 8.54 3.11
CA GLN A 82 -16.43 9.27 4.32
C GLN A 82 -15.24 9.48 5.26
N GLN A 83 -15.18 10.66 5.89
CA GLN A 83 -14.19 10.98 6.91
C GLN A 83 -14.94 11.31 8.20
N SER A 84 -14.87 10.42 9.18
CA SER A 84 -15.58 10.55 10.46
C SER A 84 -14.58 10.85 11.58
N ASN A 85 -14.86 11.83 12.41
CA ASN A 85 -14.14 12.13 13.65
C ASN A 85 -12.62 12.40 13.52
N GLY A 86 -12.16 12.78 12.33
CA GLY A 86 -10.76 13.17 12.11
C GLY A 86 -9.77 12.00 12.05
N ASN A 87 -10.04 10.83 12.62
CA ASN A 87 -9.12 9.68 12.63
C ASN A 87 -9.60 8.49 11.80
N THR A 88 -10.82 8.55 11.26
CA THR A 88 -11.40 7.48 10.45
C THR A 88 -11.59 7.93 9.01
N PHE A 89 -11.24 7.03 8.08
CA PHE A 89 -11.54 7.12 6.65
C PHE A 89 -12.27 5.87 6.19
N ILE A 90 -13.31 6.04 5.39
CA ILE A 90 -14.13 4.95 4.85
C ILE A 90 -14.13 5.09 3.33
N ASN A 91 -13.96 3.97 2.63
CA ASN A 91 -14.23 3.83 1.21
C ASN A 91 -15.05 2.56 0.99
N GLY A 92 -16.34 2.72 0.75
CA GLY A 92 -17.28 1.60 0.59
C GLY A 92 -17.26 0.71 1.83
N ASN A 93 -16.88 -0.55 1.64
CA ASN A 93 -16.88 -1.56 2.68
C ASN A 93 -15.59 -1.62 3.52
N LEU A 94 -14.58 -0.79 3.21
CA LEU A 94 -13.37 -0.67 4.03
C LEU A 94 -13.40 0.58 4.91
N ARG A 95 -13.08 0.38 6.18
CA ARG A 95 -12.86 1.45 7.15
C ARG A 95 -11.44 1.38 7.69
N PHE A 96 -10.72 2.47 7.53
CA PHE A 96 -9.42 2.73 8.13
C PHE A 96 -9.60 3.62 9.36
N SER A 97 -8.98 3.27 10.48
CA SER A 97 -8.96 4.10 11.69
C SER A 97 -7.57 4.14 12.30
N ILE A 98 -7.09 5.34 12.62
CA ILE A 98 -5.87 5.52 13.42
C ILE A 98 -6.20 5.21 14.88
N SER A 99 -5.35 4.42 15.54
CA SER A 99 -5.47 4.09 16.96
C SER A 99 -5.20 5.31 17.85
N ASP A 100 -5.62 5.25 19.11
CA ASP A 100 -5.45 6.35 20.08
C ASP A 100 -3.97 6.65 20.39
N ASP A 101 -3.07 5.68 20.16
CA ASP A 101 -1.62 5.86 20.29
C ASP A 101 -1.01 6.79 19.22
N ASN A 102 -1.76 7.08 18.15
CA ASN A 102 -1.31 7.81 16.96
C ASN A 102 -0.06 7.22 16.31
N THR A 103 0.15 5.91 16.45
CA THR A 103 1.28 5.15 15.87
C THR A 103 0.80 3.96 15.04
N THR A 104 -0.28 3.32 15.46
CA THR A 104 -0.87 2.16 14.80
C THR A 104 -2.20 2.51 14.14
N TRP A 105 -2.67 1.61 13.27
CA TRP A 105 -3.97 1.73 12.63
C TRP A 105 -4.65 0.37 12.51
N LEU A 106 -5.96 0.43 12.27
CA LEU A 106 -6.85 -0.70 12.11
C LEU A 106 -7.62 -0.57 10.79
N ILE A 107 -7.78 -1.71 10.11
CA ILE A 107 -8.63 -1.83 8.92
C ILE A 107 -9.75 -2.81 9.22
N GLU A 108 -10.98 -2.34 9.07
CA GLU A 108 -12.23 -3.05 9.38
C GLU A 108 -13.12 -3.14 8.14
N ARG A 109 -13.85 -4.24 8.02
CA ARG A 109 -14.91 -4.42 7.04
C ARG A 109 -16.26 -3.90 7.57
N GLN A 110 -16.92 -3.00 6.84
CA GLN A 110 -18.15 -2.34 7.29
C GLN A 110 -19.36 -3.27 7.37
N SER A 111 -19.48 -4.22 6.45
CA SER A 111 -20.64 -5.12 6.37
C SER A 111 -20.85 -6.01 7.60
N ASP A 112 -19.80 -6.21 8.40
CA ASP A 112 -19.85 -7.12 9.56
C ASP A 112 -18.98 -6.70 10.76
N GLY A 113 -18.27 -5.59 10.67
CA GLY A 113 -17.36 -5.11 11.71
C GLY A 113 -16.13 -6.00 11.89
N LEU A 114 -15.79 -6.84 10.90
CA LEU A 114 -14.63 -7.71 11.02
C LEU A 114 -13.34 -6.89 10.89
N HIS A 115 -12.49 -6.96 11.92
CA HIS A 115 -11.13 -6.43 11.84
C HIS A 115 -10.28 -7.32 10.91
N LEU A 116 -9.79 -6.75 9.81
CA LEU A 116 -9.01 -7.47 8.80
C LEU A 116 -7.52 -7.45 9.13
N ILE A 117 -7.00 -6.26 9.40
CA ILE A 117 -5.59 -6.01 9.70
C ILE A 117 -5.50 -5.02 10.85
N GLN A 118 -4.74 -5.38 11.88
CA GLN A 118 -4.35 -4.45 12.94
C GLN A 118 -2.83 -4.33 12.98
N THR A 119 -2.33 -3.13 12.70
CA THR A 119 -0.89 -2.85 12.73
C THR A 119 -0.36 -2.92 14.15
N GLN A 120 0.82 -3.53 14.30
CA GLN A 120 1.53 -3.67 15.57
C GLN A 120 2.75 -2.76 15.62
N SER A 121 3.48 -2.64 14.51
CA SER A 121 4.70 -1.86 14.44
C SER A 121 4.98 -1.39 13.01
N ILE A 122 5.55 -0.20 12.89
CA ILE A 122 6.05 0.34 11.62
C ILE A 122 7.40 0.98 11.88
N THR A 123 8.48 0.41 11.36
CA THR A 123 9.83 0.90 11.59
C THR A 123 10.47 1.39 10.31
N PHE A 124 11.03 2.59 10.34
CA PHE A 124 11.90 3.13 9.31
C PHE A 124 13.29 3.34 9.90
N SER A 125 14.24 2.52 9.48
CA SER A 125 15.65 2.67 9.87
C SER A 125 16.46 3.21 8.69
N PRO A 126 17.45 4.10 8.91
CA PRO A 126 18.27 4.62 7.83
C PRO A 126 18.95 3.50 7.03
N TYR A 127 18.75 3.46 5.71
CA TYR A 127 19.41 2.49 4.85
C TYR A 127 20.91 2.81 4.78
N SER A 128 21.73 1.90 5.30
CA SER A 128 23.18 2.06 5.42
C SER A 128 23.89 1.12 4.45
N TYR A 129 23.94 1.53 3.18
CA TYR A 129 24.84 0.97 2.16
C TYR A 129 25.68 2.12 1.61
N PRO A 130 26.93 1.90 1.15
CA PRO A 130 27.74 2.97 0.61
C PRO A 130 26.96 3.74 -0.46
N LEU A 131 26.85 5.05 -0.26
CA LEU A 131 26.28 5.97 -1.24
C LEU A 131 27.00 5.71 -2.56
N SER A 132 26.28 5.17 -3.55
CA SER A 132 26.78 5.17 -4.91
C SER A 132 26.96 6.62 -5.32
N VAL A 133 28.16 6.99 -5.77
CA VAL A 133 28.47 8.35 -6.28
C VAL A 133 27.55 8.73 -7.46
N TYR A 134 26.89 7.73 -8.07
CA TYR A 134 25.97 7.88 -9.18
C TYR A 134 24.49 7.86 -8.78
N SER A 135 24.16 7.58 -7.51
CA SER A 135 22.78 7.68 -7.06
C SER A 135 22.52 9.12 -6.60
N PRO A 136 21.48 9.81 -7.10
CA PRO A 136 20.96 11.00 -6.42
C PRO A 136 20.78 10.69 -4.93
N VAL A 137 21.11 11.67 -4.08
CA VAL A 137 21.00 11.57 -2.62
C VAL A 137 19.53 11.56 -2.24
N TYR A 138 18.90 10.41 -2.37
CA TYR A 138 17.61 10.16 -1.76
C TYR A 138 17.83 9.40 -0.46
N THR A 139 17.23 9.88 0.62
CA THR A 139 17.22 9.13 1.88
C THR A 139 16.32 7.91 1.69
N LEU A 140 16.96 6.74 1.66
CA LEU A 140 16.30 5.44 1.66
C LEU A 140 16.23 4.91 3.09
N TYR A 141 15.24 4.07 3.34
CA TYR A 141 15.02 3.42 4.61
C TYR A 141 14.90 1.92 4.42
N ASN A 142 15.41 1.18 5.39
CA ASN A 142 14.94 -0.17 5.64
C ASN A 142 13.63 -0.06 6.42
N LEU A 143 12.54 -0.56 5.82
CA LEU A 143 11.18 -0.51 6.31
C LEU A 143 10.77 -1.89 6.82
N SER A 144 10.17 -1.93 8.02
CA SER A 144 9.47 -3.10 8.52
C SER A 144 8.03 -2.74 8.91
N LEU A 145 7.04 -3.42 8.34
CA LEU A 145 5.63 -3.32 8.68
C LEU A 145 5.18 -4.63 9.34
N GLY A 146 4.85 -4.57 10.63
CA GLY A 146 4.27 -5.68 11.39
C GLY A 146 2.78 -5.47 11.64
N TYR A 147 1.97 -6.50 11.37
CA TYR A 147 0.54 -6.50 11.69
C TYR A 147 0.03 -7.89 12.07
N ILE A 148 -1.19 -7.94 12.58
CA ILE A 148 -1.92 -9.19 12.83
C ILE A 148 -3.19 -9.29 11.99
N HIS A 149 -3.51 -10.51 11.60
CA HIS A 149 -4.89 -10.89 11.25
C HIS A 149 -5.67 -11.13 12.53
N VAL A 150 -6.77 -10.41 12.72
CA VAL A 150 -7.58 -10.56 13.94
C VAL A 150 -8.37 -11.87 13.91
N GLN A 151 -8.72 -12.35 12.72
CA GLN A 151 -9.35 -13.66 12.53
C GLN A 151 -8.34 -14.68 12.03
N TYR A 152 -8.35 -15.88 12.62
CA TYR A 152 -7.64 -17.02 12.06
C TYR A 152 -8.15 -17.34 10.65
N GLY A 153 -7.22 -17.63 9.75
CA GLY A 153 -7.54 -18.01 8.40
C GLY A 153 -6.31 -18.42 7.62
N ASN A 154 -6.54 -18.68 6.34
CA ASN A 154 -5.52 -19.08 5.40
C ASN A 154 -5.22 -17.94 4.43
N LEU A 155 -3.97 -17.88 3.98
CA LEU A 155 -3.47 -16.92 3.01
C LEU A 155 -3.03 -17.66 1.73
N TYR A 156 -3.40 -17.11 0.57
CA TYR A 156 -3.14 -17.65 -0.77
C TYR A 156 -2.53 -16.56 -1.66
N GLY A 157 -1.63 -16.93 -2.58
CA GLY A 157 -0.96 -15.99 -3.49
C GLY A 157 0.55 -15.99 -3.30
N LEU A 158 1.15 -14.80 -3.25
CA LEU A 158 2.59 -14.53 -3.14
C LEU A 158 3.44 -14.94 -4.36
N GLY A 159 2.81 -15.46 -5.41
CA GLY A 159 3.45 -15.90 -6.65
C GLY A 159 3.69 -17.41 -6.67
N GLU A 160 4.73 -17.85 -7.36
CA GLU A 160 5.06 -19.26 -7.56
C GLU A 160 6.37 -19.58 -6.84
N HIS A 161 6.36 -20.58 -5.96
CA HIS A 161 7.54 -20.93 -5.17
C HIS A 161 7.71 -22.45 -5.09
N HIS A 162 8.93 -22.93 -5.32
CA HIS A 162 9.31 -24.33 -5.26
C HIS A 162 9.94 -24.67 -3.90
N TYR A 163 9.19 -24.53 -2.81
CA TYR A 163 9.67 -24.99 -1.50
C TYR A 163 9.32 -26.45 -1.28
N GLY A 164 10.32 -27.32 -1.42
CA GLY A 164 10.23 -28.71 -0.98
C GLY A 164 10.02 -28.76 0.55
N HIS A 165 8.91 -29.37 0.97
CA HIS A 165 8.57 -29.82 2.33
C HIS A 165 7.62 -28.97 3.19
N ASN A 166 7.38 -27.67 2.93
CA ASN A 166 6.51 -26.84 3.79
C ASN A 166 5.49 -25.95 3.05
N LEU A 167 5.23 -26.19 1.76
CA LEU A 167 4.11 -25.56 1.05
C LEU A 167 2.81 -26.34 1.31
N THR A 168 2.39 -26.41 2.57
CA THR A 168 0.95 -26.55 2.79
C THR A 168 0.40 -25.14 2.70
N LEU A 169 -0.38 -24.83 1.67
CA LEU A 169 -1.31 -23.72 1.77
C LEU A 169 -2.22 -24.04 2.95
N PRO A 170 -2.31 -23.19 3.99
CA PRO A 170 -1.76 -21.82 4.14
C PRO A 170 -0.28 -21.67 4.56
N TYR A 171 0.35 -20.56 4.14
CA TYR A 171 1.65 -20.10 4.64
C TYR A 171 1.63 -19.87 6.16
N ARG A 172 2.07 -20.88 6.92
CA ARG A 172 2.17 -20.89 8.39
C ARG A 172 3.62 -21.00 8.80
N ASP A 173 4.03 -20.21 9.79
CA ASP A 173 5.43 -20.12 10.25
C ASP A 173 6.43 -20.10 9.07
N PHE A 174 6.18 -19.16 8.17
CA PHE A 174 6.77 -19.12 6.83
C PHE A 174 7.65 -17.89 6.64
N HIS A 175 8.81 -18.07 6.00
CA HIS A 175 9.71 -16.98 5.62
C HIS A 175 9.92 -17.00 4.11
N LEU A 176 9.56 -15.90 3.44
CA LEU A 176 9.74 -15.69 2.02
C LEU A 176 10.65 -14.49 1.76
N PRO A 177 11.92 -14.72 1.40
CA PRO A 177 12.82 -13.63 1.05
C PRO A 177 12.59 -13.14 -0.39
N PHE A 178 12.55 -11.83 -0.58
CA PHE A 178 12.51 -11.20 -1.90
C PHE A 178 13.94 -10.87 -2.33
N VAL A 179 14.67 -11.87 -2.79
CA VAL A 179 16.07 -11.70 -3.22
C VAL A 179 16.31 -12.45 -4.51
N PHE A 180 17.12 -11.87 -5.39
CA PHE A 180 17.63 -12.59 -6.55
C PHE A 180 18.85 -13.40 -6.15
N SER A 181 18.87 -14.69 -6.50
CA SER A 181 20.06 -15.53 -6.39
C SER A 181 20.24 -16.37 -7.64
N SER A 182 21.30 -16.09 -8.41
CA SER A 182 21.63 -16.80 -9.65
C SER A 182 22.13 -18.23 -9.43
N THR A 183 22.39 -18.61 -8.19
CA THR A 183 22.93 -19.92 -7.79
C THR A 183 22.03 -20.67 -6.83
N ALA A 184 20.91 -20.08 -6.39
CA ALA A 184 19.97 -20.77 -5.52
C ALA A 184 19.23 -21.87 -6.30
N PRO A 185 18.84 -22.97 -5.63
CA PRO A 185 17.95 -23.98 -6.21
C PRO A 185 16.55 -23.45 -6.57
N THR A 186 16.27 -22.17 -6.30
CA THR A 186 15.04 -21.42 -6.59
C THR A 186 14.98 -20.85 -8.01
N ASN A 187 15.79 -21.36 -8.96
CA ASN A 187 15.63 -21.01 -10.38
C ASN A 187 14.22 -21.45 -10.83
N GLY A 188 13.29 -20.51 -10.92
CA GLY A 188 11.87 -20.76 -11.21
C GLY A 188 10.90 -20.13 -10.23
N ASP A 189 11.36 -19.63 -9.07
CA ASP A 189 10.51 -18.94 -8.11
C ASP A 189 10.22 -17.51 -8.56
N ILE A 190 8.95 -17.11 -8.50
CA ILE A 190 8.46 -15.80 -8.86
C ILE A 190 7.70 -15.24 -7.68
N THR A 191 8.24 -14.20 -7.04
CA THR A 191 7.50 -13.46 -6.02
C THR A 191 6.57 -12.46 -6.69
N ILE A 192 5.27 -12.60 -6.43
CA ILE A 192 4.26 -11.57 -6.71
C ILE A 192 3.69 -11.17 -5.36
N PRO A 193 4.04 -10.00 -4.80
CA PRO A 193 3.83 -9.69 -3.38
C PRO A 193 2.37 -9.25 -3.09
N TRP A 194 1.44 -10.10 -3.50
CA TRP A 194 0.00 -9.97 -3.36
C TRP A 194 -0.57 -11.27 -2.82
N TYR A 195 -1.53 -11.18 -1.93
CA TYR A 195 -2.22 -12.35 -1.41
C TYR A 195 -3.70 -12.07 -1.13
N VAL A 196 -4.45 -13.14 -0.91
CA VAL A 196 -5.83 -13.11 -0.41
C VAL A 196 -5.93 -13.94 0.85
N HIS A 197 -6.64 -13.41 1.83
CA HIS A 197 -6.99 -14.10 3.06
C HIS A 197 -8.41 -14.65 2.99
N THR A 198 -8.63 -15.83 3.57
CA THR A 198 -9.97 -16.49 3.68
C THR A 198 -11.06 -15.65 4.33
N SER A 199 -10.69 -14.61 5.09
CA SER A 199 -11.66 -13.65 5.62
C SER A 199 -12.30 -12.76 4.55
N GLY A 200 -11.87 -12.85 3.28
CA GLY A 200 -12.47 -12.13 2.16
C GLY A 200 -11.84 -10.77 1.89
N PHE A 201 -10.52 -10.66 2.01
CA PHE A 201 -9.78 -9.45 1.63
C PHE A 201 -8.48 -9.80 0.91
N GLY A 202 -8.04 -8.92 0.02
CA GLY A 202 -6.77 -9.00 -0.68
C GLY A 202 -5.81 -7.91 -0.21
N PHE A 203 -4.51 -8.22 -0.21
CA PHE A 203 -3.45 -7.31 0.20
C PHE A 203 -2.33 -7.34 -0.83
N LEU A 204 -1.88 -6.17 -1.27
CA LEU A 204 -0.74 -5.96 -2.15
C LEU A 204 0.31 -5.13 -1.43
N TRP A 205 1.53 -5.65 -1.35
CA TRP A 205 2.72 -4.89 -1.03
C TRP A 205 3.24 -4.24 -2.31
N ASN A 206 2.96 -2.95 -2.49
CA ASN A 206 3.18 -2.24 -3.74
C ASN A 206 4.61 -1.71 -3.85
N GLN A 207 5.60 -2.59 -3.63
CA GLN A 207 7.02 -2.26 -3.73
C GLN A 207 7.80 -3.40 -4.41
N PRO A 208 8.70 -3.07 -5.36
CA PRO A 208 9.49 -4.07 -6.08
C PRO A 208 10.88 -4.31 -5.47
N GLY A 209 11.20 -3.65 -4.36
CA GLY A 209 12.51 -3.74 -3.71
C GLY A 209 12.74 -5.10 -3.04
N TYR A 210 14.01 -5.42 -2.79
CA TYR A 210 14.37 -6.57 -1.98
C TYR A 210 13.85 -6.46 -0.56
N GLY A 211 13.64 -7.59 0.09
CA GLY A 211 12.92 -7.63 1.36
C GLY A 211 12.54 -9.03 1.80
N SER A 212 11.48 -9.14 2.58
CA SER A 212 10.88 -10.41 2.99
C SER A 212 9.40 -10.28 3.34
N PHE A 213 8.72 -11.42 3.33
CA PHE A 213 7.43 -11.66 3.95
C PHE A 213 7.57 -12.79 4.96
N ASP A 214 7.18 -12.51 6.20
CA ASP A 214 7.34 -13.40 7.34
C ASP A 214 5.99 -13.61 8.02
N VAL A 215 5.65 -14.87 8.27
CA VAL A 215 4.48 -15.29 9.06
C VAL A 215 4.96 -15.97 10.33
N ARG A 216 4.41 -15.58 11.48
CA ARG A 216 4.67 -16.20 12.78
C ARG A 216 3.37 -16.44 13.53
N ASP A 217 3.25 -17.60 14.18
CA ASP A 217 2.08 -17.97 14.99
C ASP A 217 0.75 -17.85 14.20
N ASP A 218 0.79 -18.16 12.90
CA ASP A 218 -0.32 -18.11 11.91
C ASP A 218 -1.05 -16.77 11.71
N THR A 219 -0.71 -15.74 12.49
CA THR A 219 -1.49 -14.49 12.55
C THR A 219 -0.63 -13.24 12.50
N LYS A 220 0.65 -13.32 12.89
CA LYS A 220 1.57 -12.19 12.88
C LYS A 220 2.31 -12.17 11.56
N ILE A 221 2.13 -11.09 10.82
CA ILE A 221 2.74 -10.88 9.52
C ILE A 221 3.74 -9.75 9.63
N THR A 222 4.94 -9.94 9.08
CA THR A 222 5.93 -8.88 8.92
C THR A 222 6.34 -8.78 7.46
N TRP A 223 6.23 -7.57 6.90
CA TRP A 223 6.77 -7.22 5.60
C TRP A 223 8.02 -6.38 5.81
N THR A 224 9.09 -6.72 5.10
CA THR A 224 10.34 -5.96 5.14
C THR A 224 10.66 -5.47 3.73
N ALA A 225 11.07 -4.21 3.60
CA ALA A 225 11.77 -3.70 2.42
C ALA A 225 13.15 -3.18 2.84
N ASN A 226 14.19 -3.69 2.17
CA ASN A 226 15.56 -3.36 2.50
C ASN A 226 15.89 -1.89 2.17
N ALA A 227 15.31 -1.36 1.10
CA ALA A 227 15.51 0.02 0.66
C ALA A 227 14.23 0.57 0.00
N THR A 228 13.60 1.55 0.65
CA THR A 228 12.40 2.23 0.13
C THR A 228 12.34 3.68 0.59
N HIS A 229 11.57 4.51 -0.10
CA HIS A 229 11.29 5.91 0.29
C HIS A 229 10.09 6.04 1.24
N GLN A 230 9.16 5.10 1.16
CA GLN A 230 7.86 5.16 1.84
C GLN A 230 7.26 3.75 1.90
N LEU A 231 6.41 3.47 2.88
CA LEU A 231 5.46 2.37 2.81
C LEU A 231 4.43 2.65 1.71
N ASP A 232 4.08 1.61 0.94
CA ASP A 232 3.02 1.68 -0.07
C ASP A 232 2.33 0.33 -0.13
N ILE A 233 1.09 0.28 0.35
CA ILE A 233 0.26 -0.93 0.35
C ILE A 233 -1.10 -0.63 -0.25
N TRP A 234 -1.71 -1.66 -0.81
CA TRP A 234 -3.08 -1.62 -1.27
C TRP A 234 -3.86 -2.80 -0.68
N ILE A 235 -5.09 -2.54 -0.26
CA ILE A 235 -5.98 -3.52 0.33
C ILE A 235 -7.37 -3.39 -0.28
N THR A 236 -8.05 -4.52 -0.49
CA THR A 236 -9.43 -4.57 -0.97
C THR A 236 -10.23 -5.59 -0.18
N THR A 237 -11.54 -5.44 -0.11
CA THR A 237 -12.43 -6.45 0.51
C THR A 237 -13.70 -6.64 -0.29
N ILE A 238 -14.39 -7.74 -0.02
CA ILE A 238 -15.76 -7.98 -0.46
C ILE A 238 -16.72 -7.92 0.73
N PRO A 239 -18.00 -7.52 0.52
CA PRO A 239 -19.05 -7.65 1.54
C PRO A 239 -19.15 -9.05 2.13
N LYS A 240 -19.47 -9.16 3.42
CA LYS A 240 -19.67 -10.46 4.10
C LYS A 240 -20.70 -11.33 3.38
N GLU A 241 -21.79 -10.74 2.91
CA GLU A 241 -22.87 -11.42 2.19
C GLU A 241 -22.37 -12.07 0.89
N GLU A 242 -21.42 -11.42 0.23
CA GLU A 242 -20.73 -11.96 -0.93
C GLU A 242 -19.66 -12.98 -0.53
N SER A 243 -18.96 -12.82 0.60
CA SER A 243 -17.93 -13.79 1.01
C SER A 243 -18.42 -15.23 1.21
N LEU A 244 -19.70 -15.44 1.51
CA LEU A 244 -20.30 -16.77 1.70
C LEU A 244 -20.91 -17.36 0.43
N SER A 245 -21.13 -16.55 -0.60
CA SER A 245 -21.88 -16.92 -1.82
C SER A 245 -21.14 -16.62 -3.13
N SER A 246 -19.99 -15.96 -3.06
CA SER A 246 -19.32 -15.38 -4.21
C SER A 246 -18.56 -16.41 -5.04
N LEU A 247 -18.86 -16.40 -6.34
CA LEU A 247 -18.05 -17.01 -7.41
C LEU A 247 -16.62 -16.43 -7.49
N ILE A 248 -16.28 -15.40 -6.69
CA ILE A 248 -14.95 -14.78 -6.58
C ILE A 248 -14.07 -15.49 -5.53
N TYR A 249 -14.64 -16.33 -4.65
CA TYR A 249 -13.85 -17.19 -3.76
C TYR A 249 -12.76 -18.01 -4.52
N PRO A 250 -13.03 -18.55 -5.73
CA PRO A 250 -12.01 -19.17 -6.58
C PRO A 250 -11.23 -18.23 -7.53
N LEU A 251 -11.54 -16.93 -7.61
CA LEU A 251 -10.73 -15.94 -8.36
C LEU A 251 -9.71 -15.21 -7.49
N LEU A 252 -9.84 -15.38 -6.16
CA LEU A 252 -8.94 -14.90 -5.15
C LEU A 252 -8.00 -16.01 -4.60
N MET A 253 -8.19 -17.27 -5.04
CA MET A 253 -7.26 -18.39 -4.86
C MET A 253 -6.50 -18.65 -6.16
#